data_AF-A0A969XPS3-F1
#
_entry.id   AF-A0A969XPS3-F1
#
_cell.length_a   1.000
_cell.length_b   1.000
_cell.length_c   1.000
_cell.angle_alpha   90.00
_cell.angle_beta   90.00
_cell.angle_gamma   90.00
#
_symmetry.space_group_name_H-M   'P 1'
#
loop_
_entity.id
_entity.type
_entity.pdbx_description
1 polymer ?
#
loop_
_entity_poly.entity_id
_entity_poly.type
_entity_poly.pdbx_seq_one_letter_code
_entity_poly.pdbx_strand_id
1 'polypeptide(L)'
;NENFMVPEELLIPAGVVVTGAYNEKQTHCGAGFRQRFVNPSISVAVTRRKLHRLHEEEVDVLVHMCPNCHIQFDRFSDTISEATGEEFPFIHLHVQQLLALVFGADPEKVVGVQTHSQDVEPFLERIGARPAATTAGGAR
;
A
#
# COMPACT_ATOMS: atom_id res chain seq x y z
N ASN A 1 27.04 -2.92 9.43
CA ASN A 1 26.18 -1.87 8.86
C ASN A 1 24.84 -2.50 8.59
N GLU A 2 23.76 -1.96 9.15
CA GLU A 2 22.40 -2.46 8.90
C GLU A 2 21.98 -2.04 7.48
N ASN A 3 21.57 -2.99 6.64
CA ASN A 3 21.02 -2.70 5.31
C ASN A 3 19.49 -2.64 5.41
N PHE A 4 18.94 -1.43 5.38
CA PHE A 4 17.49 -1.19 5.44
C PHE A 4 16.82 -1.21 4.05
N MET A 5 17.58 -1.53 3.00
CA MET A 5 17.12 -1.58 1.62
C MET A 5 16.80 -3.01 1.16
N VAL A 6 17.09 -4.02 1.99
CA VAL A 6 16.83 -5.44 1.67
C VAL A 6 15.41 -5.69 1.16
N PRO A 7 14.32 -5.13 1.76
CA PRO A 7 12.97 -5.36 1.24
C PRO A 7 12.75 -4.85 -0.19
N GLU A 8 13.42 -3.76 -0.56
CA GLU A 8 13.35 -3.19 -1.90
C GLU A 8 14.23 -3.97 -2.88
N GLU A 9 15.43 -4.37 -2.47
CA GLU A 9 16.33 -5.21 -3.26
C GLU A 9 15.66 -6.53 -3.68
N LEU A 10 14.84 -7.12 -2.80
CA LEU A 10 14.07 -8.33 -3.10
C LEU A 10 13.02 -8.16 -4.22
N LEU A 11 12.58 -6.93 -4.47
CA LEU A 11 11.55 -6.61 -5.46
C LEU A 11 12.12 -6.13 -6.80
N ILE A 12 13.42 -5.81 -6.87
CA ILE A 12 14.08 -5.40 -8.13
C ILE A 12 13.87 -6.44 -9.25
N PRO A 13 14.02 -7.77 -9.02
CA PRO A 13 13.79 -8.77 -10.07
C PRO A 13 12.36 -8.81 -10.59
N ALA A 14 11.39 -8.29 -9.84
CA ALA A 14 10.00 -8.17 -10.25
C ALA A 14 9.73 -6.92 -11.12
N GLY A 15 10.75 -6.13 -11.44
CA GLY A 15 10.63 -4.92 -12.26
C GLY A 15 10.17 -3.68 -11.49
N VAL A 16 10.20 -3.72 -10.15
CA VAL A 16 9.80 -2.59 -9.31
C VAL A 16 10.86 -1.48 -9.35
N VAL A 17 10.41 -0.24 -9.53
CA VAL A 17 11.24 0.96 -9.31
C VAL A 17 11.19 1.29 -7.81
N VAL A 18 12.35 1.25 -7.15
CA VAL A 18 12.46 1.44 -5.71
C VAL A 18 12.51 2.92 -5.35
N THR A 19 11.84 3.33 -4.27
CA THR A 19 11.80 4.73 -3.81
C THR A 19 13.16 5.22 -3.30
N GLY A 20 14.04 4.31 -2.86
CA GLY A 20 15.33 4.72 -2.31
C GLY A 20 15.20 5.30 -0.90
N ALA A 21 16.16 6.12 -0.47
CA ALA A 21 16.13 6.73 0.86
C ALA A 21 15.28 8.00 0.85
N TYR A 22 14.25 8.04 1.68
CA TYR A 22 13.39 9.21 1.89
C TYR A 22 13.21 9.49 3.39
N ASN A 23 12.77 10.71 3.71
CA ASN A 23 12.48 11.08 5.08
C ASN A 23 11.35 10.18 5.63
N GLU A 24 11.41 9.85 6.92
CA GLU A 24 10.46 8.90 7.53
C GLU A 24 10.54 7.45 7.02
N LYS A 25 11.48 7.06 6.12
CA LYS A 25 11.62 5.66 5.65
C LYS A 25 11.60 4.62 6.77
N GLN A 26 12.33 4.88 7.85
CA GLN A 26 12.43 4.01 9.03
C GLN A 26 11.40 4.32 10.13
N THR A 27 10.50 5.28 9.92
CA THR A 27 9.44 5.57 10.89
C THR A 27 8.47 4.38 10.97
N HIS A 28 8.15 3.97 12.18
CA HIS A 28 7.17 2.91 12.46
C HIS A 28 5.78 3.26 11.88
N CYS A 29 4.95 2.28 11.56
CA CYS A 29 3.58 2.48 11.08
C CYS A 29 2.58 3.08 12.11
N GLY A 30 3.00 3.43 13.32
CA GLY A 30 2.08 3.84 14.41
C GLY A 30 1.33 2.72 15.15
N ALA A 31 1.15 1.53 14.58
CA ALA A 31 0.32 0.46 15.19
C ALA A 31 1.08 -0.56 16.08
N GLY A 32 2.33 -0.30 16.42
CA GLY A 32 3.17 -1.24 17.18
C GLY A 32 2.66 -1.42 18.61
N PHE A 33 2.93 -2.56 19.26
CA PHE A 33 2.61 -2.78 20.69
C PHE A 33 1.20 -2.33 21.13
N ARG A 34 0.18 -2.54 20.28
CA ARG A 34 -1.23 -2.14 20.50
C ARG A 34 -1.47 -0.62 20.53
N GLN A 35 -0.53 0.22 20.09
CA GLN A 35 -0.67 1.68 20.07
C GLN A 35 -1.91 2.16 19.32
N ARG A 36 -2.33 1.47 18.26
CA ARG A 36 -3.62 1.73 17.59
C ARG A 36 -4.82 1.73 18.54
N PHE A 37 -4.81 0.88 19.56
CA PHE A 37 -5.93 0.72 20.49
C PHE A 37 -5.76 1.58 21.75
N VAL A 38 -4.52 1.73 22.25
CA VAL A 38 -4.26 2.46 23.50
C VAL A 38 -4.03 3.95 23.29
N ASN A 39 -3.47 4.35 22.16
CA ASN A 39 -3.17 5.75 21.80
C ASN A 39 -3.54 6.01 20.32
N PRO A 40 -4.84 5.91 19.97
CA PRO A 40 -5.29 5.96 18.57
C PRO A 40 -4.87 7.25 17.85
N SER A 41 -4.95 8.40 18.50
CA SER A 41 -4.56 9.69 17.92
C SER A 41 -3.09 9.74 17.52
N ILE A 42 -2.20 9.24 18.39
CA ILE A 42 -0.75 9.15 18.11
C ILE A 42 -0.48 8.14 16.99
N SER A 43 -1.13 6.97 17.05
CA SER A 43 -1.00 5.93 16.01
C SER A 43 -1.36 6.47 14.62
N VAL A 44 -2.50 7.16 14.52
CA VAL A 44 -2.99 7.75 13.26
C VAL A 44 -2.10 8.90 12.82
N ALA A 45 -1.63 9.77 13.73
CA ALA A 45 -0.72 10.86 13.37
C ALA A 45 0.60 10.37 12.77
N VAL A 46 1.17 9.28 13.32
CA VAL A 46 2.39 8.66 12.77
C VAL A 46 2.11 8.05 11.39
N THR A 47 0.96 7.40 11.22
CA THR A 47 0.52 6.83 9.93
C THR A 47 0.39 7.92 8.86
N ARG A 48 -0.34 9.00 9.18
CA ARG A 48 -0.54 10.17 8.30
C ARG A 48 0.78 10.78 7.86
N ARG A 49 1.71 11.00 8.80
CA ARG A 49 3.03 11.57 8.47
C ARG A 49 3.75 10.73 7.41
N LYS A 50 3.68 9.41 7.52
CA LYS A 50 4.30 8.49 6.57
C LYS A 50 3.57 8.49 5.22
N LEU A 51 2.23 8.50 5.21
CA LEU A 51 1.43 8.59 3.99
C LEU A 51 1.70 9.87 3.21
N HIS A 52 1.73 11.03 3.88
CA HIS A 52 2.07 12.32 3.27
C HIS A 52 3.45 12.29 2.60
N ARG A 53 4.45 11.70 3.26
CA ARG A 53 5.81 11.59 2.68
C ARG A 53 5.81 10.69 1.46
N LEU A 54 5.12 9.56 1.51
CA LEU A 54 5.00 8.66 0.36
C LEU A 54 4.24 9.28 -0.81
N HIS A 55 3.28 10.16 -0.54
CA HIS A 55 2.61 10.95 -1.56
C HIS A 55 3.57 11.93 -2.25
N GLU A 56 4.44 12.62 -1.49
CA GLU A 56 5.49 13.49 -2.04
C GLU A 56 6.53 12.72 -2.89
N GLU A 57 6.77 11.46 -2.57
CA GLU A 57 7.63 10.54 -3.34
C GLU A 57 6.91 9.91 -4.55
N GLU A 58 5.65 10.28 -4.81
CA GLU A 58 4.86 9.86 -5.97
C GLU A 58 4.80 8.33 -6.17
N VAL A 59 4.71 7.58 -5.07
CA VAL A 59 4.69 6.11 -5.13
C VAL A 59 3.39 5.59 -5.75
N ASP A 60 3.47 4.46 -6.45
CA ASP A 60 2.31 3.76 -7.02
C ASP A 60 1.68 2.74 -6.06
N VAL A 61 2.53 2.11 -5.24
CA VAL A 61 2.16 1.04 -4.31
C VAL A 61 3.09 1.08 -3.11
N LEU A 62 2.51 1.00 -1.91
CA LEU A 62 3.25 0.79 -0.68
C LEU A 62 3.24 -0.70 -0.33
N VAL A 63 4.41 -1.31 -0.40
CA VAL A 63 4.58 -2.75 -0.14
C VAL A 63 4.95 -3.03 1.31
N HIS A 64 4.18 -3.89 1.97
CA HIS A 64 4.32 -4.23 3.39
C HIS A 64 4.93 -5.62 3.58
N MET A 65 5.81 -5.76 4.58
CA MET A 65 6.28 -7.07 5.06
C MET A 65 5.65 -7.50 6.40
N CYS A 66 4.66 -6.73 6.88
CA CYS A 66 3.99 -6.96 8.15
C CYS A 66 2.48 -6.80 7.94
N PRO A 67 1.66 -7.83 8.21
CA PRO A 67 0.21 -7.74 8.09
C PRO A 67 -0.41 -6.64 8.95
N ASN A 68 0.17 -6.36 10.12
CA ASN A 68 -0.31 -5.28 10.98
C ASN A 68 -0.03 -3.89 10.39
N CYS A 69 1.11 -3.70 9.70
CA CYS A 69 1.38 -2.47 8.96
C CYS A 69 0.40 -2.34 7.79
N HIS A 70 0.18 -3.41 7.04
CA HIS A 70 -0.76 -3.41 5.92
C HIS A 70 -2.15 -2.94 6.37
N ILE A 71 -2.74 -3.58 7.38
CA ILE A 71 -4.05 -3.19 7.93
C ILE A 71 -4.05 -1.75 8.42
N GLN A 72 -2.94 -1.30 9.03
CA GLN A 72 -2.84 0.06 9.55
C GLN A 72 -2.85 1.11 8.44
N PHE A 73 -2.15 0.87 7.33
CA PHE A 73 -2.14 1.82 6.24
C PHE A 73 -3.41 1.70 5.41
N ASP A 74 -3.78 0.50 4.94
CA ASP A 74 -4.95 0.26 4.10
C ASP A 74 -6.25 0.82 4.68
N ARG A 75 -6.58 0.51 5.93
CA ARG A 75 -7.84 0.97 6.52
C ARG A 75 -7.84 2.43 6.93
N PHE A 76 -6.70 2.96 7.35
CA PHE A 76 -6.64 4.32 7.88
C PHE A 76 -6.29 5.37 6.83
N SER A 77 -5.83 4.99 5.64
CA SER A 77 -5.68 5.92 4.51
C SER A 77 -7.01 6.66 4.26
N ASP A 78 -8.11 5.93 4.07
CA ASP A 78 -9.43 6.53 3.84
C ASP A 78 -9.91 7.37 5.04
N THR A 79 -9.75 6.85 6.26
CA THR A 79 -10.11 7.59 7.48
C THR A 79 -9.31 8.89 7.62
N ILE A 80 -8.03 8.88 7.26
CA ILE A 80 -7.18 10.07 7.30
C ILE A 80 -7.60 11.04 6.19
N SER A 81 -7.86 10.55 4.99
CA SER A 81 -8.35 11.37 3.87
C SER A 81 -9.65 12.08 4.22
N GLU A 82 -10.65 11.35 4.74
CA GLU A 82 -11.92 11.92 5.20
C GLU A 82 -11.74 13.01 6.28
N ALA A 83 -10.80 12.79 7.22
CA ALA A 83 -10.59 13.71 8.34
C ALA A 83 -9.75 14.95 7.98
N THR A 84 -8.98 14.91 6.89
CA THR A 84 -7.93 15.91 6.61
C THR A 84 -8.05 16.58 5.25
N GLY A 85 -8.76 15.96 4.31
CA GLY A 85 -8.83 16.37 2.91
C GLY A 85 -7.56 16.07 2.10
N GLU A 86 -6.63 15.28 2.64
CA GLU A 86 -5.47 14.78 1.88
C GLU A 86 -5.83 13.56 1.05
N GLU A 87 -5.24 13.44 -0.13
CA GLU A 87 -5.44 12.30 -1.03
C GLU A 87 -4.16 11.45 -1.09
N PHE A 88 -4.32 10.13 -1.01
CA PHE A 88 -3.23 9.17 -1.11
C PHE A 88 -3.50 8.22 -2.28
N PRO A 89 -3.19 8.64 -3.53
CA PRO A 89 -3.61 7.96 -4.76
C PRO A 89 -2.72 6.74 -5.09
N PHE A 90 -2.39 5.95 -4.07
CA PHE A 90 -1.58 4.74 -4.19
C PHE A 90 -2.17 3.62 -3.34
N ILE A 91 -1.90 2.39 -3.76
CA ILE A 91 -2.48 1.21 -3.12
C ILE A 91 -1.52 0.60 -2.09
N HIS A 92 -2.03 -0.31 -1.27
CA HIS A 92 -1.23 -1.11 -0.37
C HIS A 92 -1.20 -2.57 -0.81
N LEU A 93 -0.04 -3.22 -0.76
CA LEU A 93 0.06 -4.67 -0.97
C LEU A 93 0.99 -5.28 0.06
N HIS A 94 0.71 -6.51 0.50
CA HIS A 94 1.74 -7.31 1.15
C HIS A 94 2.77 -7.78 0.10
N VAL A 95 4.03 -7.93 0.50
CA VAL A 95 5.11 -8.40 -0.40
C VAL A 95 4.75 -9.72 -1.10
N GLN A 96 4.05 -10.61 -0.40
CA GLN A 96 3.56 -11.87 -0.96
C GLN A 96 2.48 -11.67 -2.03
N GLN A 97 1.63 -10.65 -1.88
CA GLN A 97 0.58 -10.33 -2.85
C GLN A 97 1.20 -9.79 -4.14
N LEU A 98 2.14 -8.84 -4.03
CA LEU A 98 2.85 -8.32 -5.20
C LEU A 98 3.60 -9.41 -5.95
N LEU A 99 4.35 -10.26 -5.24
CA LEU A 99 5.07 -11.37 -5.88
C LEU A 99 4.14 -12.39 -6.53
N ALA A 100 3.01 -12.71 -5.90
CA ALA A 100 2.01 -13.60 -6.50
C ALA A 100 1.43 -13.01 -7.79
N LEU A 101 1.11 -11.71 -7.82
CA LEU A 101 0.65 -11.01 -9.03
C LEU A 101 1.72 -11.04 -10.13
N VAL A 102 2.98 -10.81 -9.79
CA VAL A 102 4.12 -10.89 -10.73
C VAL A 102 4.27 -12.29 -11.33
N PHE A 103 3.96 -13.34 -10.56
CA PHE A 103 3.94 -14.72 -11.06
C PHE A 103 2.65 -15.11 -11.80
N GLY A 104 1.75 -14.16 -12.07
CA GLY A 104 0.52 -14.38 -12.81
C GLY A 104 -0.56 -15.08 -11.99
N ALA A 105 -0.53 -14.97 -10.66
CA ALA A 105 -1.58 -15.51 -9.82
C ALA A 105 -2.90 -14.74 -10.00
N ASP A 106 -4.01 -15.46 -9.90
CA ASP A 106 -5.36 -14.90 -9.96
C ASP A 106 -5.60 -13.92 -8.78
N PRO A 107 -5.93 -12.63 -9.03
CA PRO A 107 -6.05 -11.62 -7.98
C PRO A 107 -7.10 -11.95 -6.92
N GLU A 108 -8.23 -12.54 -7.31
CA GLU A 108 -9.33 -12.88 -6.40
C GLU A 108 -9.04 -14.17 -5.64
N LYS A 109 -8.70 -15.23 -6.38
CA LYS A 109 -8.67 -16.60 -5.84
C LYS A 109 -7.40 -16.89 -5.05
N VAL A 110 -6.29 -16.27 -5.40
CA VAL A 110 -4.98 -16.53 -4.78
C VAL A 110 -4.51 -15.34 -3.94
N VAL A 111 -4.64 -14.12 -4.47
CA VAL A 111 -4.07 -12.91 -3.85
C VAL A 111 -5.03 -12.29 -2.82
N GLY A 112 -6.34 -12.42 -3.03
CA GLY A 112 -7.37 -11.93 -2.11
C GLY A 112 -7.56 -10.42 -2.14
N VAL A 113 -7.39 -9.78 -3.31
CA VAL A 113 -7.41 -8.32 -3.44
C VAL A 113 -8.75 -7.67 -3.08
N GLN A 114 -9.86 -8.40 -3.20
CA GLN A 114 -11.21 -7.95 -2.83
C GLN A 114 -11.40 -7.67 -1.33
N THR A 115 -10.38 -7.94 -0.50
CA THR A 115 -10.41 -7.71 0.95
C THR A 115 -9.72 -6.41 1.38
N HIS A 116 -9.12 -5.70 0.43
CA HIS A 116 -8.50 -4.39 0.65
C HIS A 116 -9.58 -3.33 0.86
N SER A 117 -9.23 -2.27 1.59
CA SER A 117 -10.12 -1.13 1.82
C SER A 117 -10.07 -0.19 0.61
N GLN A 118 -8.89 -0.01 0.05
CA GLN A 118 -8.67 0.81 -1.14
C GLN A 118 -9.10 0.10 -2.43
N ASP A 119 -9.49 0.89 -3.43
CA ASP A 119 -9.71 0.40 -4.79
C ASP A 119 -8.38 0.07 -5.47
N VAL A 120 -8.11 -1.23 -5.67
CA VAL A 120 -6.89 -1.72 -6.30
C VAL A 120 -7.01 -1.90 -7.81
N GLU A 121 -8.22 -1.78 -8.37
CA GLU A 121 -8.49 -2.10 -9.78
C GLU A 121 -7.60 -1.30 -10.74
N PRO A 122 -7.45 0.03 -10.59
CA PRO A 122 -6.62 0.81 -11.52
C PRO A 122 -5.17 0.34 -11.54
N PHE A 123 -4.65 -0.10 -10.38
CA PHE A 123 -3.29 -0.64 -10.30
C PHE A 123 -3.18 -1.99 -11.00
N LEU A 124 -4.13 -2.91 -10.77
CA LEU A 124 -4.13 -4.24 -11.38
C LEU A 124 -4.21 -4.18 -12.91
N GLU A 125 -5.03 -3.27 -13.45
CA GLU A 125 -5.09 -3.02 -14.90
C GLU A 125 -3.76 -2.49 -15.43
N ARG A 126 -3.17 -1.51 -14.75
CA ARG A 126 -1.91 -0.87 -15.15
C ARG A 126 -0.73 -1.84 -15.20
N ILE A 127 -0.67 -2.82 -14.27
CA ILE A 127 0.39 -3.84 -14.26
C ILE A 127 0.06 -5.07 -15.13
N GLY A 128 -1.10 -5.09 -15.80
CA GLY A 128 -1.54 -6.20 -16.63
C GLY A 128 -1.97 -7.46 -15.87
N ALA A 129 -2.18 -7.35 -14.55
CA ALA A 129 -2.73 -8.44 -13.73
C ALA A 129 -4.25 -8.61 -13.93
N ARG A 130 -4.89 -7.65 -14.60
CA ARG A 130 -6.29 -7.68 -15.00
C ARG A 130 -6.49 -7.07 -16.40
N PRO A 131 -7.37 -7.63 -17.25
CA PRO A 131 -7.80 -6.93 -18.45
C PRO A 131 -8.54 -5.65 -18.08
N ALA A 132 -8.23 -4.53 -18.73
CA ALA A 132 -8.96 -3.28 -18.53
C ALA A 132 -10.47 -3.51 -18.66
N ALA A 133 -11.24 -3.01 -17.71
CA ALA A 133 -12.69 -3.12 -17.74
C ALA A 133 -13.19 -2.57 -19.08
N THR A 134 -13.82 -3.44 -19.88
CA THR A 134 -14.54 -2.97 -21.07
C THR A 134 -15.64 -2.06 -20.56
N THR A 135 -15.63 -0.78 -20.93
CA THR A 135 -16.72 0.15 -20.61
C THR A 135 -18.00 -0.39 -21.28
N ALA A 136 -18.73 -1.26 -20.57
CA ALA A 136 -20.05 -1.68 -20.97
C ALA A 136 -20.95 -0.47 -20.77
N GLY A 137 -21.32 0.17 -21.88
CA GLY A 137 -22.26 1.28 -21.91
C GLY A 137 -23.53 0.94 -21.14
N GLY A 138 -24.02 1.91 -20.37
CA GLY A 138 -25.23 1.74 -19.59
C GLY A 138 -25.57 2.99 -18.81
N ALA A 139 -26.09 3.99 -19.52
CA ALA A 139 -26.88 5.03 -18.90
C ALA A 139 -27.96 4.42 -17.99
N ARG A 140 -28.09 4.97 -16.78
CA ARG A 140 -29.36 5.12 -16.07
C ARG A 140 -29.38 6.51 -15.44
#